data_AF-A0A4R6DB01-F1
#
_entry.id   AF-A0A4R6DB01-F1
#
_cell.length_a   1.000
_cell.length_b   1.000
_cell.length_c   1.000
_cell.angle_alpha   90.00
_cell.angle_beta   90.00
_cell.angle_gamma   90.00
#
_symmetry.space_group_name_H-M   'P 1'
#
loop_
_entity.id
_entity.type
_entity.pdbx_description
1 polymer ?
#
loop_
_entity_poly.entity_id
_entity_poly.type
_entity_poly.pdbx_seq_one_letter_code
_entity_poly.pdbx_strand_id
1 'polypeptide(L)'
;MRDALEHVPAHYERVRVLTIQTVAMGVSAEQEARWPQLAAAAMLAAEEGREPVPAVWFRTDEGASGLIPVSKLTPVTFTDDEEPARFIGIVTALGPDAAPST
;
A
#
# COMPACT_ATOMS: atom_id res chain seq x y z
N MET A 1 -29.97 6.28 31.19
CA MET A 1 -29.65 5.31 30.11
C MET A 1 -28.45 5.88 29.36
N ARG A 2 -27.30 6.07 30.04
CA ARG A 2 -26.13 5.16 30.08
C ARG A 2 -25.71 4.66 28.70
N ASP A 3 -24.84 5.47 28.10
CA ASP A 3 -23.64 5.12 27.32
C ASP A 3 -23.64 3.74 26.66
N ALA A 4 -23.97 3.73 25.37
CA ALA A 4 -23.60 2.68 24.43
C ALA A 4 -23.10 3.32 23.12
N LEU A 5 -22.34 4.41 23.22
CA LEU A 5 -21.36 4.74 22.19
C LEU A 5 -20.24 3.74 22.39
N GLU A 6 -20.35 2.64 21.65
CA GLU A 6 -19.34 1.60 21.53
C GLU A 6 -17.96 2.25 21.52
N HIS A 7 -17.14 1.85 22.49
CA HIS A 7 -15.70 2.04 22.42
C HIS A 7 -15.24 1.35 21.14
N VAL A 8 -15.21 2.09 20.02
CA VAL A 8 -14.37 1.73 18.89
C VAL A 8 -12.96 1.76 19.45
N PRO A 9 -12.27 0.60 19.58
CA PRO A 9 -10.94 0.59 20.15
C PRO A 9 -10.05 1.52 19.32
N ALA A 10 -9.27 2.37 19.98
CA ALA A 10 -8.38 3.37 19.39
C ALA A 10 -7.21 2.77 18.56
N HIS A 11 -7.32 1.51 18.15
CA HIS A 11 -6.37 0.77 17.32
C HIS A 11 -6.90 0.51 15.89
N TYR A 12 -8.09 0.99 15.54
CA TYR A 12 -8.37 1.31 14.13
C TYR A 12 -7.68 2.64 13.81
N GLU A 13 -6.34 2.66 13.84
CA GLU A 13 -5.61 3.63 13.03
C GLU A 13 -6.17 3.50 11.61
N ARG A 14 -6.74 4.59 11.09
CA ARG A 14 -7.54 4.58 9.85
C ARG A 14 -6.77 3.86 8.75
N VAL A 15 -7.28 2.71 8.34
CA VAL A 15 -6.78 2.02 7.15
C VAL A 15 -7.21 2.87 5.96
N ARG A 16 -6.22 3.40 5.26
CA ARG A 16 -6.42 4.18 4.03
C ARG A 16 -6.39 3.23 2.86
N VAL A 17 -7.12 3.54 1.81
CA VAL A 17 -7.12 2.74 0.59
C VAL A 17 -6.07 3.30 -0.36
N LEU A 18 -5.05 2.50 -0.63
CA LEU A 18 -4.13 2.71 -1.74
C LEU A 18 -4.79 2.16 -3.00
N THR A 19 -5.08 3.04 -3.96
CA THR A 19 -5.55 2.66 -5.29
C THR A 19 -4.46 2.85 -6.33
N ILE A 20 -4.25 1.81 -7.14
CA ILE A 20 -3.41 1.86 -8.33
C ILE A 20 -4.12 1.20 -9.51
N GLN A 21 -4.25 1.93 -10.62
CA GLN A 21 -5.03 1.52 -11.78
C GLN A 21 -6.45 1.10 -11.40
N THR A 22 -6.71 -0.21 -11.35
CA THR A 22 -8.03 -0.77 -11.03
C THR A 22 -8.01 -1.64 -9.79
N VAL A 23 -6.92 -1.61 -9.02
CA VAL A 23 -6.73 -2.43 -7.82
C VAL A 23 -6.67 -1.52 -6.61
N ALA A 24 -7.33 -1.95 -5.54
CA ALA A 24 -7.33 -1.27 -4.27
C ALA A 24 -6.81 -2.19 -3.17
N MET A 25 -6.10 -1.61 -2.21
CA MET A 25 -5.54 -2.33 -1.07
C MET A 25 -5.51 -1.42 0.16
N GLY A 26 -5.75 -2.01 1.32
CA GLY A 26 -5.70 -1.29 2.59
C GLY A 26 -4.26 -1.05 3.00
N VAL A 27 -3.93 0.14 3.47
CA VAL A 27 -2.61 0.49 4.01
C VAL A 27 -2.75 1.17 5.37
N SER A 28 -1.79 0.94 6.25
CA SER A 28 -1.68 1.69 7.51
C SER A 28 -1.14 3.11 7.26
N ALA A 29 -1.33 4.00 8.24
CA ALA A 29 -0.76 5.35 8.21
C ALA A 29 0.78 5.33 8.08
N GLU A 30 1.45 4.37 8.72
CA GLU A 30 2.90 4.18 8.58
C GLU A 30 3.30 3.80 7.14
N GLN A 31 2.56 2.88 6.52
CA GLN A 31 2.82 2.46 5.15
C GLN A 31 2.58 3.58 4.14
N GLU A 32 1.50 4.37 4.30
CA GLU A 32 1.26 5.59 3.52
C GLU A 32 2.41 6.59 3.69
N ALA A 33 2.86 6.84 4.92
CA ALA A 33 3.96 7.76 5.20
C ALA A 33 5.30 7.30 4.59
N ARG A 34 5.52 5.98 4.45
CA ARG A 34 6.72 5.40 3.82
C ARG A 34 6.71 5.47 2.29
N TRP A 35 5.54 5.70 1.67
CA TRP A 35 5.41 5.67 0.20
C TRP A 35 6.39 6.59 -0.54
N PRO A 36 6.58 7.88 -0.17
CA PRO A 36 7.50 8.77 -0.89
C PRO A 36 8.94 8.25 -0.91
N GLN A 37 9.40 7.69 0.22
CA GLN A 37 10.74 7.12 0.33
C GLN A 37 10.90 5.86 -0.52
N LEU A 38 9.91 4.97 -0.49
CA LEU A 38 9.92 3.75 -1.29
C LEU A 38 9.87 4.06 -2.80
N ALA A 39 9.04 5.02 -3.20
CA ALA A 39 8.95 5.47 -4.58
C ALA A 39 10.28 6.08 -5.07
N ALA A 40 10.93 6.92 -4.25
CA ALA A 40 12.24 7.48 -4.58
C ALA A 40 13.32 6.40 -4.70
N ALA A 41 13.36 5.43 -3.78
CA ALA A 41 14.30 4.32 -3.84
C ALA A 41 14.10 3.44 -5.08
N ALA A 42 12.84 3.20 -5.47
CA ALA A 42 12.52 2.47 -6.69
C ALA A 42 12.99 3.20 -7.96
N MET A 43 12.81 4.53 -8.02
CA MET A 43 13.32 5.36 -9.12
C MET A 43 14.85 5.31 -9.20
N LEU A 44 15.55 5.46 -8.07
CA LEU A 44 17.02 5.38 -8.02
C LEU A 44 17.53 4.00 -8.47
N ALA A 45 16.89 2.92 -8.04
CA ALA A 45 17.27 1.57 -8.47
C ALA A 45 17.14 1.38 -10.00
N ALA A 46 16.11 1.98 -10.62
CA ALA A 46 15.95 1.97 -12.07
C ALA A 46 17.02 2.82 -12.78
N GLU A 47 17.41 3.97 -12.21
CA GLU A 47 18.53 4.79 -12.71
C GLU A 47 19.88 4.04 -12.65
N GLU A 48 20.06 3.19 -11.63
CA GLU A 48 21.23 2.30 -11.48
C GLU A 48 21.20 1.08 -12.42
N GLY A 49 20.19 0.93 -13.27
CA GLY A 49 20.06 -0.17 -14.22
C GLY A 49 19.56 -1.48 -13.62
N ARG A 50 18.96 -1.44 -12.42
CA ARG A 50 18.20 -2.59 -11.90
C ARG A 50 16.86 -2.66 -12.63
N GLU A 51 16.51 -3.85 -13.10
CA GLU A 51 15.47 -4.20 -14.09
C GLU A 51 14.14 -3.39 -14.12
N PRO A 52 13.45 -3.36 -15.29
CA PRO A 52 13.33 -2.19 -16.17
C PRO A 52 12.24 -1.18 -15.78
N VAL A 53 11.56 -1.35 -14.65
CA VAL A 53 10.51 -0.44 -14.19
C VAL A 53 10.70 -0.14 -12.71
N PRO A 54 10.79 1.13 -12.30
CA PRO A 54 10.81 1.49 -10.90
C PRO A 54 9.51 1.02 -10.26
N ALA A 55 9.60 0.09 -9.30
CA ALA A 55 8.43 -0.50 -8.66
C ALA A 55 8.68 -0.81 -7.17
N VAL A 56 7.59 -0.86 -6.40
CA VAL A 56 7.58 -1.17 -4.96
C VAL A 56 6.86 -2.50 -4.73
N TRP A 57 7.50 -3.44 -4.06
CA TRP A 57 6.88 -4.72 -3.69
C TRP A 57 5.78 -4.53 -2.64
N PHE A 58 4.74 -5.35 -2.71
CA PHE A 58 3.71 -5.45 -1.68
C PHE A 58 3.30 -6.89 -1.40
N ARG A 59 2.78 -7.13 -0.21
CA ARG A 59 2.09 -8.37 0.21
C ARG A 59 0.88 -8.02 1.06
N THR A 60 -0.22 -8.74 0.88
CA THR A 60 -1.45 -8.57 1.65
C THR A 60 -1.73 -9.75 2.58
N ASP A 61 -2.61 -9.54 3.55
CA ASP A 61 -3.14 -10.55 4.47
C ASP A 61 -4.00 -11.63 3.77
N GLU A 62 -4.63 -11.28 2.64
CA GLU A 62 -5.32 -12.23 1.76
C GLU A 62 -4.37 -13.08 0.89
N GLY A 63 -3.05 -12.87 1.03
CA GLY A 63 -2.02 -13.63 0.32
C GLY A 63 -1.70 -13.11 -1.08
N ALA A 64 -2.26 -11.97 -1.49
CA ALA A 64 -1.87 -11.31 -2.74
C ALA A 64 -0.47 -10.69 -2.59
N SER A 65 0.33 -10.73 -3.65
CA SER A 65 1.64 -10.08 -3.69
C SER A 65 1.96 -9.61 -5.10
N GLY A 66 2.79 -8.59 -5.21
CA GLY A 66 3.18 -8.05 -6.51
C GLY A 66 4.00 -6.78 -6.43
N LEU A 67 4.04 -6.07 -7.56
CA LEU A 67 4.78 -4.83 -7.74
C LEU A 67 3.82 -3.68 -8.04
N ILE A 68 4.04 -2.55 -7.38
CA ILE A 68 3.36 -1.28 -7.62
C ILE A 68 4.30 -0.42 -8.50
N PRO A 69 3.99 -0.21 -9.80
CA PRO A 69 4.79 0.66 -10.65
C PRO A 69 4.81 2.10 -10.13
N VAL A 70 6.00 2.70 -10.07
CA VAL A 70 6.20 4.11 -9.72
C VAL A 70 6.27 4.89 -11.02
N SER A 71 5.16 5.50 -11.43
CA SER A 71 5.10 6.26 -12.68
C SER A 71 4.16 7.44 -12.56
N LYS A 72 4.51 8.55 -13.21
CA LYS A 72 3.59 9.69 -13.39
C LYS A 72 2.36 9.32 -14.22
N LEU A 73 2.45 8.28 -15.06
CA LEU A 73 1.33 7.78 -15.87
C LEU A 73 0.42 6.82 -15.08
N THR A 74 0.87 6.36 -13.92
CA THR A 74 0.15 5.38 -13.10
C THR A 74 0.20 5.85 -11.65
N PRO A 75 -0.46 6.98 -11.33
CA PRO A 75 -0.38 7.57 -10.01
C PRO A 75 -0.99 6.63 -8.97
N VAL A 76 -0.36 6.60 -7.81
CA VAL A 76 -0.93 6.01 -6.60
C VAL A 76 -1.73 7.06 -5.86
N THR A 77 -2.95 6.70 -5.45
CA THR A 77 -3.83 7.57 -4.67
C THR A 77 -4.17 6.93 -3.34
N PHE A 78 -4.28 7.74 -2.29
CA PHE A 78 -4.67 7.33 -0.95
C PHE A 78 -6.00 7.98 -0.57
N THR A 79 -7.03 7.18 -0.32
CA THR A 79 -8.40 7.64 -0.05
C THR A 79 -8.97 6.98 1.20
N ASP A 80 -9.97 7.62 1.81
CA ASP A 80 -10.77 7.02 2.88
C ASP A 80 -12.02 6.37 2.25
N ASP A 81 -11.83 5.26 1.56
CA ASP A 81 -12.90 4.48 0.93
C ASP A 81 -13.19 3.22 1.77
N GLU A 82 -14.42 3.09 2.26
CA GLU A 82 -14.83 1.96 3.10
C GLU A 82 -15.18 0.72 2.27
N GLU A 83 -15.53 0.89 0.99
CA GLU A 83 -15.95 -0.20 0.10
C GLU A 83 -15.27 -0.12 -1.29
N PRO A 84 -13.94 -0.21 -1.35
CA PRO A 84 -13.23 -0.03 -2.61
C PRO A 84 -13.48 -1.18 -3.58
N ALA A 85 -13.76 -0.85 -4.83
CA ALA A 85 -13.88 -1.83 -5.90
C ALA A 85 -12.54 -2.57 -6.12
N ARG A 86 -12.61 -3.90 -6.32
CA ARG A 86 -11.43 -4.75 -6.59
C ARG A 86 -10.37 -4.66 -5.47
N PHE A 87 -10.85 -4.70 -4.23
CA PHE A 87 -10.02 -4.84 -3.05
C PHE A 87 -9.30 -6.20 -3.04
N ILE A 88 -8.00 -6.21 -2.72
CA ILE A 88 -7.16 -7.41 -2.70
C ILE A 88 -6.49 -7.68 -1.33
N GLY A 89 -7.02 -7.06 -0.28
CA GLY A 89 -6.54 -7.22 1.10
C GLY A 89 -5.82 -6.01 1.67
N ILE A 90 -5.40 -6.15 2.94
CA ILE A 90 -4.64 -5.16 3.70
C ILE A 90 -3.15 -5.49 3.58
N VAL A 91 -2.34 -4.49 3.26
CA VAL A 91 -0.89 -4.63 3.14
C VAL A 91 -0.28 -5.03 4.47
N THR A 92 0.40 -6.17 4.49
CA THR A 92 1.18 -6.66 5.64
C THR A 92 2.66 -6.38 5.49
N ALA A 93 3.16 -6.20 4.26
CA ALA A 93 4.54 -5.81 3.98
C ALA A 93 4.60 -4.93 2.72
N LEU A 94 5.43 -3.89 2.76
CA LEU A 94 5.62 -2.93 1.67
C LEU A 94 7.10 -2.60 1.48
N GLY A 95 7.57 -2.58 0.24
CA GLY A 95 8.97 -2.37 -0.09
C GLY A 95 9.80 -3.67 -0.02
N PRO A 96 11.13 -3.59 0.19
CA PRO A 96 12.03 -4.74 0.10
C PRO A 96 11.63 -5.94 0.96
N ASP A 97 11.02 -5.71 2.13
CA ASP A 97 10.56 -6.77 3.04
C ASP A 97 9.42 -7.62 2.45
N ALA A 98 8.71 -7.08 1.46
CA ALA A 98 7.65 -7.79 0.75
C ALA A 98 8.19 -8.66 -0.41
N ALA A 99 9.43 -8.43 -0.86
CA ALA A 99 10.02 -9.17 -1.95
C ALA A 99 10.06 -10.69 -1.63
N PRO A 100 9.84 -11.56 -2.63
CA PRO A 100 9.95 -12.99 -2.41
C PRO A 100 11.37 -13.34 -1.95
N SER A 101 11.47 -14.13 -0.87
CA SER A 101 12.74 -14.68 -0.42
C SER A 101 13.23 -15.64 -1.50
N THR A 102 14.40 -15.32 -2.06
CA THR A 102 15.07 -16.16 -3.06
C THR A 102 15.70 -17.38 -2.41
#